data_AF-A0AA40JZS9-F1
#
_entry.id   AF-A0AA40JZS9-F1
#
_cell.length_a   1.000
_cell.length_b   1.000
_cell.length_c   1.000
_cell.angle_alpha   90.00
_cell.angle_beta   90.00
_cell.angle_gamma   90.00
#
_symmetry.space_group_name_H-M   'P 1'
#
loop_
_entity.id
_entity.type
_entity.pdbx_description
1 polymer ?
#
loop_
_entity_poly.entity_id
_entity_poly.type
_entity_poly.pdbx_seq_one_letter_code
_entity_poly.pdbx_strand_id
1 'polypeptide(L)'
;MADPIPPASKLHTITHMNADHRLDLAHILARHLASPAPLDPSTVSLSDISLTTLTITTTAPAATHHIPFTPPLASWNDRRARLIEMSLAARPAVVSRYLPPRGFDVVVFLGVLTYYSCYVLLRLGVFDDGGVAAGWLGWSPFPGGAEGFRWLVGTIAVPVLGIHVGEMWWFDRTRAGKYGVRRGSGVWWGWMGSVFFEGYPAFARFDGEVGRVKAGGDKGGKKE
;
A
#
# COMPACT_ATOMS: atom_id res chain seq x y z
N MET A 1 -5.99 -37.08 -26.14
CA MET A 1 -7.28 -36.67 -25.55
C MET A 1 -6.98 -36.19 -24.14
N ALA A 2 -7.47 -35.03 -23.73
CA ALA A 2 -7.29 -34.59 -22.34
C ALA A 2 -7.99 -35.59 -21.41
N ASP A 3 -7.35 -35.94 -20.30
CA ASP A 3 -7.94 -36.89 -19.35
C ASP A 3 -9.30 -36.38 -18.86
N PRO A 4 -10.33 -37.24 -18.81
CA PRO A 4 -11.64 -36.85 -18.34
C PRO A 4 -11.55 -36.39 -16.87
N ILE A 5 -12.19 -35.25 -16.58
CA ILE A 5 -12.22 -34.70 -15.22
C ILE A 5 -12.99 -35.68 -14.32
N PRO A 6 -12.37 -36.20 -13.24
CA PRO A 6 -13.06 -37.12 -12.32
C PRO A 6 -14.21 -36.40 -11.61
N PRO A 7 -15.48 -36.85 -11.74
CA PRO A 7 -16.64 -36.14 -11.21
C PRO A 7 -16.59 -35.87 -9.70
N ALA A 8 -16.16 -36.87 -8.91
CA ALA A 8 -16.01 -36.73 -7.47
C ALA A 8 -14.96 -35.68 -7.08
N SER A 9 -13.85 -35.63 -7.80
CA SER A 9 -12.77 -34.65 -7.56
C SER A 9 -13.22 -33.23 -7.94
N LYS A 10 -14.01 -33.09 -9.01
CA LYS A 10 -14.64 -31.84 -9.43
C LYS A 10 -15.61 -31.33 -8.37
N LEU A 11 -16.54 -32.18 -7.94
CA LEU A 11 -17.49 -31.84 -6.88
C LEU A 11 -16.79 -31.43 -5.60
N HIS A 12 -15.79 -32.20 -5.15
CA HIS A 12 -15.00 -31.85 -3.97
C HIS A 12 -14.33 -30.48 -4.10
N THR A 13 -13.74 -30.17 -5.27
CA THR A 13 -13.12 -28.86 -5.52
C THR A 13 -14.15 -27.74 -5.44
N ILE A 14 -15.34 -27.92 -6.03
CA ILE A 14 -16.43 -26.94 -5.98
C ILE A 14 -16.90 -26.71 -4.54
N THR A 15 -17.20 -27.79 -3.81
CA THR A 15 -17.66 -27.71 -2.42
C THR A 15 -16.63 -27.03 -1.53
N HIS A 16 -15.36 -27.41 -1.62
CA HIS A 16 -14.28 -26.81 -0.82
C HIS A 16 -14.10 -25.32 -1.14
N MET A 17 -14.10 -24.93 -2.43
CA MET A 17 -13.97 -23.52 -2.80
C MET A 17 -15.15 -22.67 -2.27
N ASN A 18 -16.36 -23.23 -2.30
CA ASN A 18 -17.55 -22.57 -1.78
C ASN A 18 -17.62 -22.54 -0.25
N ALA A 19 -17.00 -23.49 0.45
CA ALA A 19 -16.95 -23.50 1.90
C ALA A 19 -15.89 -22.51 2.43
N ASP A 20 -14.67 -22.59 1.90
CA ASP A 20 -13.50 -21.99 2.56
C ASP A 20 -12.90 -20.81 1.78
N HIS A 21 -13.22 -20.67 0.49
CA HIS A 21 -12.53 -19.76 -0.43
C HIS A 21 -13.45 -18.78 -1.18
N ARG A 22 -14.64 -18.50 -0.66
CA ARG A 22 -15.58 -17.54 -1.29
C ARG A 22 -14.98 -16.14 -1.46
N LEU A 23 -14.16 -15.69 -0.51
CA LEU A 23 -13.45 -14.42 -0.60
C LEU A 23 -12.45 -14.42 -1.77
N ASP A 24 -11.74 -15.53 -1.98
CA ASP A 24 -10.83 -15.66 -3.12
C ASP A 24 -11.59 -15.67 -4.45
N LEU A 25 -12.75 -16.34 -4.51
CA LEU A 25 -13.64 -16.30 -5.68
C LEU A 25 -14.15 -14.87 -5.96
N ALA A 26 -14.52 -14.13 -4.93
CA ALA A 26 -14.94 -12.73 -5.05
C ALA A 26 -13.82 -11.84 -5.60
N HIS A 27 -12.58 -12.02 -5.13
CA HIS A 27 -11.42 -11.30 -5.68
C HIS A 27 -11.17 -11.67 -7.14
N ILE A 28 -11.18 -12.97 -7.48
CA ILE A 28 -10.97 -13.45 -8.85
C ILE A 28 -12.01 -12.84 -9.79
N LEU A 29 -13.29 -12.87 -9.40
CA LEU A 29 -14.37 -12.31 -10.18
C LEU A 29 -14.25 -10.78 -10.31
N ALA A 30 -13.99 -10.08 -9.21
CA ALA A 30 -13.80 -8.62 -9.23
C ALA A 30 -12.67 -8.23 -10.19
N ARG A 31 -11.56 -8.97 -10.18
CA ARG A 31 -10.45 -8.75 -11.12
C ARG A 31 -10.85 -9.03 -12.57
N HIS A 32 -11.58 -10.11 -12.82
CA HIS A 32 -12.06 -10.46 -14.16
C HIS A 32 -12.99 -9.38 -14.74
N LEU A 33 -13.89 -8.84 -13.91
CA LEU A 33 -14.82 -7.79 -14.31
C LEU A 33 -14.20 -6.38 -14.32
N ALA A 34 -12.94 -6.23 -13.91
CA ALA A 34 -12.32 -4.94 -13.60
C ALA A 34 -13.21 -4.09 -12.65
N SER A 35 -13.85 -4.75 -11.68
CA SER A 35 -14.79 -4.08 -10.76
C SER A 35 -14.07 -3.03 -9.92
N PRO A 36 -14.59 -1.79 -9.83
CA PRO A 36 -14.01 -0.75 -8.99
C PRO A 36 -14.29 -0.96 -7.50
N ALA A 37 -15.28 -1.78 -7.16
CA ALA A 37 -15.69 -2.07 -5.79
C ALA A 37 -15.46 -3.54 -5.42
N PRO A 38 -15.14 -3.84 -4.14
CA PRO A 38 -15.12 -5.21 -3.64
C PRO A 38 -16.48 -5.88 -3.80
N LEU A 39 -16.47 -7.16 -4.18
CA LEU A 39 -17.69 -7.97 -4.23
C LEU A 39 -17.93 -8.62 -2.86
N ASP A 40 -19.19 -8.72 -2.45
CA ASP A 40 -19.57 -9.46 -1.24
C ASP A 40 -19.37 -10.97 -1.47
N PRO A 41 -18.47 -11.64 -0.73
CA PRO A 41 -18.25 -13.09 -0.85
C PRO A 41 -19.52 -13.91 -0.64
N SER A 42 -20.48 -13.40 0.14
CA SER A 42 -21.76 -14.08 0.43
C SER A 42 -22.68 -14.23 -0.78
N THR A 43 -22.41 -13.47 -1.85
CA THR A 43 -23.17 -13.52 -3.10
C THR A 43 -22.48 -14.33 -4.19
N VAL A 44 -21.22 -14.70 -4.00
CA VAL A 44 -20.37 -15.36 -4.99
C VAL A 44 -20.26 -16.86 -4.70
N SER A 45 -20.35 -17.68 -5.74
CA SER A 45 -20.20 -19.14 -5.66
C SER A 45 -19.56 -19.71 -6.93
N LEU A 46 -18.73 -20.74 -6.79
CA LEU A 46 -18.24 -21.55 -7.88
C LEU A 46 -19.32 -22.56 -8.27
N SER A 47 -19.79 -22.54 -9.51
CA SER A 47 -20.82 -23.46 -10.01
C SER A 47 -20.24 -24.54 -10.91
N ASP A 48 -19.18 -24.23 -11.66
CA ASP A 48 -18.50 -25.21 -12.51
C ASP A 48 -17.01 -24.91 -12.69
N ILE A 49 -16.25 -25.93 -13.06
CA ILE A 49 -14.83 -25.82 -13.43
C ILE A 49 -14.48 -26.85 -14.50
N SER A 50 -13.74 -26.41 -15.51
CA SER A 50 -13.25 -27.23 -16.63
C SER A 50 -11.73 -27.13 -16.76
N LEU A 51 -11.14 -27.62 -17.86
CA LEU A 51 -9.71 -27.39 -18.14
C LEU A 51 -9.44 -26.01 -18.73
N THR A 52 -10.46 -25.31 -19.22
CA THR A 52 -10.32 -24.01 -19.90
C THR A 52 -10.98 -22.87 -19.14
N THR A 53 -11.93 -23.17 -18.24
CA THR A 53 -12.77 -22.15 -17.62
C THR A 53 -13.08 -22.47 -16.15
N LEU A 54 -13.18 -21.39 -15.37
CA LEU A 54 -13.75 -21.33 -14.04
C LEU A 54 -15.10 -20.61 -14.11
N THR A 55 -16.19 -21.25 -13.72
CA THR A 55 -17.54 -20.69 -13.82
C THR A 55 -18.04 -20.24 -12.46
N ILE A 56 -18.18 -18.93 -12.29
CA ILE A 56 -18.62 -18.30 -11.04
C ILE A 56 -20.02 -17.73 -11.22
N THR A 57 -20.91 -17.98 -10.26
CA THR A 57 -22.26 -17.41 -10.19
C THR A 57 -22.38 -16.39 -9.07
N THR A 58 -23.07 -15.29 -9.36
CA THR A 58 -23.47 -14.28 -8.38
C THR A 58 -24.97 -14.36 -8.12
N THR A 59 -25.43 -14.04 -6.91
CA THR A 59 -26.86 -14.02 -6.55
C THR A 59 -27.47 -12.60 -6.57
N ALA A 60 -26.65 -11.54 -6.52
CA ALA A 60 -27.11 -10.16 -6.53
C ALA A 60 -26.08 -9.24 -7.24
N PRO A 61 -26.30 -8.89 -8.53
CA PRO A 61 -27.32 -9.41 -9.42
C PRO A 61 -27.08 -10.89 -9.77
N ALA A 62 -28.14 -11.61 -10.14
CA ALA A 62 -28.01 -12.98 -10.60
C ALA A 62 -27.28 -13.02 -11.95
N ALA A 63 -26.09 -13.62 -11.99
CA ALA A 63 -25.29 -13.73 -13.21
C ALA A 63 -24.38 -14.97 -13.18
N THR A 64 -23.99 -15.46 -14.36
CA THR A 64 -23.00 -16.52 -14.53
C THR A 64 -21.82 -15.97 -15.33
N HIS A 65 -20.62 -16.16 -14.81
CA HIS A 65 -19.37 -15.64 -15.37
C HIS A 65 -18.43 -16.78 -15.69
N HIS A 66 -17.90 -16.79 -16.92
CA HIS A 66 -16.93 -17.77 -17.37
C HIS A 66 -15.54 -17.14 -17.46
N ILE A 67 -14.68 -17.48 -16.50
CA ILE A 67 -13.33 -16.93 -16.39
C ILE A 67 -12.35 -17.91 -17.05
N PRO A 68 -11.70 -17.53 -18.16
CA PRO A 68 -10.79 -18.43 -18.85
C PRO A 68 -9.49 -18.65 -18.06
N PHE A 69 -8.96 -19.87 -18.11
CA PHE A 69 -7.59 -20.16 -17.72
C PHE A 69 -6.65 -19.82 -18.88
N THR A 70 -5.67 -18.97 -18.63
CA THR A 70 -4.66 -18.55 -19.63
C THR A 70 -3.26 -18.83 -19.08
N PRO A 71 -2.52 -19.83 -19.58
CA PRO A 71 -2.95 -20.85 -20.55
C PRO A 71 -3.98 -21.82 -19.95
N PRO A 72 -4.74 -22.58 -20.77
CA PRO A 72 -5.56 -23.69 -20.30
C PRO A 72 -4.78 -24.69 -19.47
N LEU A 73 -5.47 -25.42 -18.59
CA LEU A 73 -4.88 -26.51 -17.83
C LEU A 73 -4.51 -27.67 -18.76
N ALA A 74 -3.31 -28.22 -18.59
CA ALA A 74 -2.89 -29.41 -19.33
C ALA A 74 -3.62 -30.66 -18.79
N SER A 75 -3.86 -30.70 -17.48
CA SER A 75 -4.54 -31.79 -16.81
C SER A 75 -5.39 -31.30 -15.63
N TRP A 76 -6.30 -32.15 -15.16
CA TRP A 76 -7.07 -31.87 -13.94
C TRP A 76 -6.18 -31.69 -12.70
N ASN A 77 -4.99 -32.29 -12.67
CA ASN A 77 -4.06 -32.17 -11.54
C ASN A 77 -3.53 -30.74 -11.35
N ASP A 78 -3.50 -29.94 -12.41
CA ASP A 78 -2.98 -28.57 -12.39
C ASP A 78 -3.95 -27.56 -11.75
N ARG A 79 -5.23 -27.93 -11.58
CA ARG A 79 -6.29 -27.04 -11.11
C ARG A 79 -5.96 -26.32 -9.82
N ARG A 80 -5.33 -27.02 -8.86
CA ARG A 80 -5.04 -26.48 -7.52
C ARG A 80 -3.99 -25.38 -7.63
N ALA A 81 -2.91 -25.66 -8.35
CA ALA A 81 -1.86 -24.68 -8.59
C ALA A 81 -2.42 -23.44 -9.32
N ARG A 82 -3.28 -23.67 -10.32
CA ARG A 82 -3.92 -22.57 -11.06
C ARG A 82 -4.85 -21.72 -10.19
N LEU A 83 -5.70 -22.34 -9.37
CA LEU A 83 -6.58 -21.61 -8.46
C LEU A 83 -5.78 -20.79 -7.46
N ILE A 84 -4.70 -21.34 -6.90
CA ILE A 84 -3.80 -20.61 -6.00
C ILE A 84 -3.19 -19.40 -6.72
N GLU A 85 -2.67 -19.58 -7.94
CA GLU A 85 -2.10 -18.50 -8.75
C GLU A 85 -3.13 -17.40 -9.02
N MET A 86 -4.34 -17.76 -9.46
CA MET A 86 -5.42 -16.82 -9.70
C MET A 86 -5.83 -16.06 -8.43
N SER A 87 -5.96 -16.76 -7.30
CA SER A 87 -6.28 -16.13 -6.02
C SER A 87 -5.19 -15.14 -5.61
N LEU A 88 -3.91 -15.51 -5.71
CA LEU A 88 -2.80 -14.62 -5.39
C LEU A 88 -2.75 -13.40 -6.31
N ALA A 89 -2.98 -13.59 -7.62
CA ALA A 89 -3.04 -12.50 -8.58
C ALA A 89 -4.25 -11.58 -8.38
N ALA A 90 -5.34 -12.11 -7.81
CA ALA A 90 -6.59 -11.38 -7.60
C ALA A 90 -6.66 -10.64 -6.26
N ARG A 91 -5.93 -11.12 -5.24
CA ARG A 91 -5.95 -10.51 -3.90
C ARG A 91 -5.47 -9.04 -3.96
N PRO A 92 -6.15 -8.13 -3.24
CA PRO A 92 -5.66 -6.77 -3.09
C PRO A 92 -4.30 -6.79 -2.40
N ALA A 93 -3.37 -5.99 -2.91
CA ALA A 93 -2.08 -5.81 -2.25
C ALA A 93 -2.30 -5.04 -0.94
N VAL A 94 -1.97 -5.67 0.19
CA VAL A 94 -2.06 -5.07 1.52
C VAL A 94 -0.67 -4.77 2.04
N VAL A 95 -0.39 -3.50 2.33
CA VAL A 95 0.84 -3.09 3.00
C VAL A 95 0.63 -3.18 4.51
N SER A 96 1.23 -4.18 5.15
CA SER A 96 1.04 -4.47 6.58
C SER A 96 2.21 -4.05 7.47
N ARG A 97 3.28 -3.49 6.88
CA ARG A 97 4.47 -3.05 7.63
C ARG A 97 4.90 -1.65 7.24
N TYR A 98 5.60 -1.00 8.16
CA TYR A 98 6.28 0.26 7.95
C TYR A 98 7.77 0.01 7.70
N LEU A 99 8.35 0.78 6.78
CA LEU A 99 9.78 0.78 6.51
C LEU A 99 10.33 2.17 6.83
N PRO A 100 11.27 2.30 7.79
CA PRO A 100 11.84 3.59 8.15
C PRO A 100 12.68 4.19 7.01
N PRO A 101 12.94 5.52 7.05
CA PRO A 101 13.87 6.17 6.13
C PRO A 101 15.22 5.48 6.11
N ARG A 102 15.81 5.38 4.91
CA ARG A 102 17.11 4.73 4.68
C ARG A 102 17.89 5.46 3.59
N GLY A 103 19.22 5.42 3.66
CA GLY A 103 20.08 6.09 2.68
C GLY A 103 19.80 7.59 2.63
N PHE A 104 19.56 8.13 1.43
CA PHE A 104 19.32 9.56 1.22
C PHE A 104 18.04 10.08 1.90
N ASP A 105 17.03 9.22 2.10
CA ASP A 105 15.78 9.55 2.78
C ASP A 105 16.04 10.13 4.19
N VAL A 106 17.09 9.64 4.88
CA VAL A 106 17.49 10.11 6.21
C VAL A 106 17.96 11.56 6.17
N VAL A 107 18.66 11.97 5.11
CA VAL A 107 19.14 13.35 4.95
C VAL A 107 17.96 14.30 4.80
N VAL A 108 16.95 13.92 3.99
CA VAL A 108 15.73 14.71 3.82
C VAL A 108 14.95 14.79 5.13
N PHE A 109 14.75 13.65 5.79
CA PHE A 109 14.10 13.57 7.10
C PHE A 109 14.75 14.53 8.12
N LEU A 110 16.08 14.46 8.26
CA LEU A 110 16.82 15.29 9.20
C LEU A 110 16.79 16.77 8.79
N GLY A 111 16.80 17.08 7.49
CA GLY A 111 16.68 18.45 7.00
C GLY A 111 15.35 19.09 7.41
N VAL A 112 14.23 18.41 7.15
CA VAL A 112 12.88 18.92 7.49
C VAL A 112 12.68 18.96 9.01
N LEU A 113 13.16 17.94 9.73
CA LEU A 113 13.14 17.94 11.19
C LEU A 113 13.93 19.13 11.77
N THR A 114 15.14 19.37 11.25
CA THR A 114 15.98 20.50 11.65
C THR A 114 15.28 21.82 11.36
N TYR A 115 14.69 21.96 10.18
CA TYR A 115 13.93 23.14 9.79
C TYR A 115 12.78 23.46 10.77
N TYR A 116 11.92 22.49 11.07
CA TYR A 116 10.84 22.71 12.04
C TYR A 116 11.38 22.95 13.47
N SER A 117 12.49 22.32 13.83
CA SER A 117 13.16 22.61 15.12
C SER A 117 13.63 24.07 15.16
N CYS A 118 14.25 24.56 14.09
CA CYS A 118 14.64 25.97 13.96
C CYS A 118 13.44 26.90 14.06
N TYR A 119 12.32 26.57 13.41
CA TYR A 119 11.09 27.35 13.52
C TYR A 119 10.57 27.40 14.96
N VAL A 120 10.49 26.25 15.66
CA VAL A 120 10.07 26.21 17.07
C VAL A 120 11.00 27.04 17.95
N LEU A 121 12.32 26.88 17.81
CA LEU A 121 13.31 27.64 18.57
C LEU A 121 13.23 29.16 18.28
N LEU A 122 12.96 29.54 17.03
CA LEU A 122 12.68 30.93 16.66
C LEU A 122 11.45 31.47 17.39
N ARG A 123 10.36 30.71 17.45
CA ARG A 123 9.14 31.11 18.18
C ARG A 123 9.33 31.17 19.70
N LEU A 124 10.34 30.49 20.23
CA LEU A 124 10.75 30.55 21.64
C LEU A 124 11.75 31.67 21.92
N GLY A 125 12.12 32.48 20.93
CA GLY A 125 13.06 33.60 21.09
C GLY A 125 14.53 33.18 21.25
N VAL A 126 14.87 31.92 20.99
CA VAL A 126 16.25 31.40 21.11
C VAL A 126 17.21 32.13 20.17
N PHE A 127 16.70 32.54 19.02
CA PHE A 127 17.44 33.26 18.00
C PHE A 127 17.24 34.77 18.06
N ASP A 128 16.44 35.32 18.96
CA ASP A 128 16.23 36.77 19.06
C ASP A 128 17.49 37.50 19.52
N ASP A 129 17.53 38.81 19.39
CA ASP A 129 18.66 39.59 19.88
C ASP A 129 18.75 39.48 21.41
N GLY A 130 19.89 39.01 21.92
CA GLY A 130 20.06 38.65 23.34
C GLY A 130 19.66 37.21 23.70
N GLY A 131 19.10 36.44 22.75
CA GLY A 131 18.82 35.02 22.90
C GLY A 131 20.09 34.18 22.99
N VAL A 132 19.98 32.97 23.55
CA VAL A 132 21.12 32.08 23.82
C VAL A 132 21.90 31.66 22.56
N ALA A 133 21.26 31.71 21.38
CA ALA A 133 21.89 31.40 20.10
C ALA A 133 22.18 32.65 19.24
N ALA A 134 21.93 33.86 19.75
CA ALA A 134 22.10 35.11 19.01
C ALA A 134 23.55 35.30 18.53
N GLY A 135 24.51 35.02 19.42
CA GLY A 135 25.93 35.08 19.08
C GLY A 135 26.27 34.11 17.94
N TRP A 136 25.92 32.83 18.08
CA TRP A 136 26.17 31.81 17.05
C TRP A 136 25.57 32.18 15.69
N LEU A 137 24.32 32.67 15.69
CA LEU A 137 23.64 33.07 14.46
C LEU A 137 24.30 34.31 13.82
N GLY A 138 24.85 35.23 14.61
CA GLY A 138 25.61 36.38 14.14
C GLY A 138 26.92 36.03 13.42
N TRP A 139 27.55 34.90 13.76
CA TRP A 139 28.73 34.36 13.06
C TRP A 139 28.38 33.46 11.87
N SER A 140 27.10 33.15 11.67
CA SER A 140 26.65 32.25 10.61
C SER A 140 26.78 32.92 9.24
N PRO A 141 27.36 32.23 8.22
CA PRO A 141 27.45 32.74 6.86
C PRO A 141 26.09 32.69 6.11
N PHE A 142 24.97 32.68 6.83
CA PHE A 142 23.65 32.58 6.24
C PHE A 142 23.37 33.80 5.33
N PRO A 143 22.79 33.62 4.13
CA PRO A 143 22.44 34.74 3.26
C PRO A 143 21.51 35.74 3.96
N GLY A 144 21.95 36.99 4.08
CA GLY A 144 21.22 38.02 4.85
C GLY A 144 21.43 37.95 6.37
N GLY A 145 22.39 37.15 6.85
CA GLY A 145 22.75 37.02 8.25
C GLY A 145 21.62 36.51 9.14
N ALA A 146 21.64 36.92 10.41
CA ALA A 146 20.63 36.52 11.40
C ALA A 146 19.21 36.98 11.01
N GLU A 147 19.07 38.19 10.46
CA GLU A 147 17.79 38.72 10.01
C GLU A 147 17.22 37.90 8.84
N GLY A 148 18.03 37.61 7.83
CA GLY A 148 17.65 36.76 6.70
C GLY A 148 17.21 35.36 7.12
N PHE A 149 17.91 34.76 8.11
CA PHE A 149 17.51 33.47 8.68
C PHE A 149 16.14 33.54 9.36
N ARG A 150 15.93 34.51 10.26
CA ARG A 150 14.67 34.66 11.00
C ARG A 150 13.51 34.93 10.04
N TRP A 151 13.73 35.79 9.05
CA TRP A 151 12.76 36.06 7.99
C TRP A 151 12.42 34.77 7.23
N LEU A 152 13.41 34.05 6.70
CA LEU A 152 13.17 32.86 5.89
C LEU A 152 12.40 31.79 6.68
N VAL A 153 12.92 31.42 7.86
CA VAL A 153 12.33 30.38 8.72
C VAL A 153 10.92 30.77 9.17
N GLY A 154 10.71 32.04 9.53
CA GLY A 154 9.39 32.53 9.93
C GLY A 154 8.39 32.56 8.76
N THR A 155 8.82 33.05 7.60
CA THR A 155 7.96 33.25 6.43
C THR A 155 7.54 31.94 5.78
N ILE A 156 8.44 30.97 5.62
CA ILE A 156 8.12 29.75 4.85
C ILE A 156 7.52 28.63 5.72
N ALA A 157 7.47 28.78 7.05
CA ALA A 157 6.96 27.74 7.95
C ALA A 157 5.53 27.33 7.67
N VAL A 158 4.63 28.30 7.49
CA VAL A 158 3.22 28.02 7.21
C VAL A 158 3.03 27.40 5.82
N PRO A 159 3.61 27.94 4.72
CA PRO A 159 3.58 27.28 3.42
C PRO A 159 4.12 25.85 3.43
N VAL A 160 5.29 25.62 4.05
CA VAL A 160 5.91 24.28 4.13
C VAL A 160 5.01 23.33 4.91
N LEU A 161 4.47 23.74 6.06
CA LEU A 161 3.49 22.94 6.81
C LEU A 161 2.26 22.57 5.97
N GLY A 162 1.73 23.53 5.20
CA GLY A 162 0.61 23.28 4.29
C GLY A 162 0.93 22.21 3.24
N ILE A 163 2.13 22.25 2.67
CA ILE A 163 2.61 21.26 1.69
C ILE A 163 2.68 19.88 2.33
N HIS A 164 3.37 19.73 3.48
CA HIS A 164 3.55 18.43 4.12
C HIS A 164 2.23 17.81 4.61
N VAL A 165 1.32 18.61 5.16
CA VAL A 165 -0.03 18.15 5.52
C VAL A 165 -0.82 17.76 4.26
N GLY A 166 -0.70 18.52 3.18
CA GLY A 166 -1.27 18.19 1.88
C GLY A 166 -0.76 16.87 1.33
N GLU A 167 0.55 16.62 1.43
CA GLU A 167 1.18 15.36 1.04
C GLU A 167 0.69 14.19 1.88
N MET A 168 0.58 14.33 3.20
CA MET A 168 0.01 13.29 4.08
C MET A 168 -1.43 12.95 3.68
N TRP A 169 -2.26 13.97 3.46
CA TRP A 169 -3.65 13.78 3.02
C TRP A 169 -3.71 13.07 1.66
N TRP A 170 -2.88 13.50 0.71
CA TRP A 170 -2.80 12.90 -0.62
C TRP A 170 -2.34 11.45 -0.56
N PHE A 171 -1.31 11.15 0.23
CA PHE A 171 -0.79 9.80 0.44
C PHE A 171 -1.84 8.89 1.08
N ASP A 172 -2.53 9.37 2.12
CA ASP A 172 -3.55 8.59 2.81
C ASP A 172 -4.71 8.19 1.86
N ARG A 173 -5.14 9.11 0.98
CA ARG A 173 -6.22 8.84 0.02
C ARG A 173 -5.79 7.99 -1.17
N THR A 174 -4.60 8.21 -1.71
CA THR A 174 -4.17 7.57 -2.96
C THR A 174 -3.45 6.24 -2.74
N ARG A 175 -2.84 6.04 -1.57
CA ARG A 175 -1.94 4.92 -1.29
C ARG A 175 -2.33 4.16 -0.03
N ALA A 176 -2.27 4.79 1.15
CA ALA A 176 -2.44 4.08 2.41
C ALA A 176 -3.79 3.35 2.46
N GLY A 177 -4.89 4.06 2.23
CA GLY A 177 -6.23 3.46 2.20
C GLY A 177 -6.41 2.47 1.05
N LYS A 178 -5.85 2.78 -0.13
CA LYS A 178 -5.94 1.92 -1.34
C LYS A 178 -5.28 0.56 -1.14
N TYR A 179 -4.18 0.51 -0.38
CA TYR A 179 -3.40 -0.71 -0.14
C TYR A 179 -3.59 -1.24 1.28
N GLY A 180 -4.78 -1.04 1.85
CA GLY A 180 -5.24 -1.72 3.06
C GLY A 180 -4.53 -1.31 4.35
N VAL A 181 -3.79 -0.20 4.36
CA VAL A 181 -3.19 0.33 5.58
C VAL A 181 -4.30 0.90 6.46
N ARG A 182 -4.57 0.24 7.59
CA ARG A 182 -5.61 0.69 8.53
C ARG A 182 -5.26 2.05 9.13
N ARG A 183 -6.07 3.07 8.86
CA ARG A 183 -5.92 4.41 9.46
C ARG A 183 -5.81 4.35 10.98
N GLY A 184 -4.93 5.17 11.54
CA GLY A 184 -4.66 5.22 12.98
C GLY A 184 -3.83 4.05 13.54
N SER A 185 -3.51 3.02 12.74
CA SER A 185 -2.58 1.97 13.18
C SER A 185 -1.14 2.50 13.31
N GLY A 186 -0.29 1.79 14.06
CA GLY A 186 1.14 2.14 14.15
C GLY A 186 1.84 2.15 12.78
N VAL A 187 1.46 1.24 11.87
CA VAL A 187 1.97 1.22 10.50
C VAL A 187 1.55 2.48 9.74
N TRP A 188 0.28 2.87 9.88
CA TRP A 188 -0.23 4.10 9.27
C TRP A 188 0.51 5.32 9.79
N TRP A 189 0.68 5.44 11.11
CA TRP A 189 1.43 6.56 11.70
C TRP A 189 2.89 6.61 11.28
N GLY A 190 3.55 5.45 11.16
CA GLY A 190 4.91 5.38 10.62
C GLY A 190 4.98 5.98 9.21
N TRP A 191 4.08 5.57 8.32
CA TRP A 191 4.01 6.14 6.97
C TRP A 191 3.62 7.61 6.96
N MET A 192 2.66 8.04 7.78
CA MET A 192 2.28 9.45 7.90
C MET A 192 3.45 10.33 8.35
N GLY A 193 4.20 9.89 9.37
CA GLY A 193 5.39 10.60 9.85
C GLY A 193 6.48 10.67 8.79
N SER A 194 6.75 9.56 8.10
CA SER A 194 7.69 9.55 6.97
C SER A 194 7.27 10.52 5.86
N VAL A 195 6.00 10.54 5.47
CA VAL A 195 5.51 11.49 4.46
C VAL A 195 5.66 12.93 4.96
N PHE A 196 5.38 13.20 6.23
CA PHE A 196 5.53 14.54 6.80
C PHE A 196 6.98 15.03 6.83
N PHE A 197 7.97 14.16 7.08
CA PHE A 197 9.37 14.61 7.18
C PHE A 197 10.20 14.39 5.91
N GLU A 198 9.80 13.46 5.05
CA GLU A 198 10.56 13.11 3.85
C GLU A 198 9.85 13.61 2.59
N GLY A 199 8.52 13.64 2.56
CA GLY A 199 7.73 13.91 1.36
C GLY A 199 7.86 12.77 0.35
N TYR A 200 8.18 13.09 -0.91
CA TYR A 200 8.25 12.14 -2.04
C TYR A 200 9.05 10.83 -1.81
N PRO A 201 10.22 10.80 -1.15
CA PRO A 201 10.95 9.56 -0.86
C PRO A 201 10.10 8.52 -0.10
N ALA A 202 9.23 8.96 0.82
CA ALA A 202 8.30 8.07 1.50
C ALA A 202 7.26 7.46 0.53
N PHE A 203 6.80 8.23 -0.47
CA PHE A 203 5.93 7.72 -1.54
C PHE A 203 6.64 6.63 -2.36
N ALA A 204 7.86 6.90 -2.80
CA ALA A 204 8.65 5.94 -3.59
C ALA A 204 8.90 4.65 -2.80
N ARG A 205 9.23 4.76 -1.50
CA ARG A 205 9.44 3.61 -0.62
C ARG A 205 8.16 2.80 -0.41
N PHE A 206 7.01 3.46 -0.25
CA PHE A 206 5.72 2.79 -0.16
C PHE A 206 5.34 2.08 -1.46
N ASP A 207 5.51 2.74 -2.61
CA ASP A 207 5.20 2.17 -3.92
C ASP A 207 6.09 0.94 -4.22
N GLY A 208 7.36 0.97 -3.76
CA GLY A 208 8.24 -0.19 -3.79
C GLY A 208 7.75 -1.36 -2.92
N GLU A 209 7.23 -1.09 -1.72
CA GLU A 209 6.64 -2.11 -0.86
C GLU A 209 5.34 -2.70 -1.45
N VAL A 210 4.52 -1.87 -2.09
CA VAL A 210 3.36 -2.34 -2.88
C VAL A 210 3.82 -3.28 -4.00
N GLY A 211 4.87 -2.91 -4.73
CA GLY A 211 5.46 -3.75 -5.76
C GLY A 211 5.90 -5.11 -5.22
N ARG A 212 6.59 -5.12 -4.07
CA ARG A 212 7.02 -6.35 -3.38
C ARG A 212 5.83 -7.22 -2.96
N VAL A 213 4.78 -6.63 -2.39
CA VAL A 213 3.57 -7.37 -2.00
C VAL A 213 2.89 -7.99 -3.22
N LYS A 214 2.75 -7.23 -4.32
CA LYS A 214 2.19 -7.72 -5.59
C LYS A 214 3.01 -8.85 -6.22
N ALA A 215 4.33 -8.83 -6.02
CA ALA A 215 5.22 -9.91 -6.48
C ALA A 215 5.17 -11.18 -5.59
N GLY A 216 4.24 -11.25 -4.63
CA GLY A 216 4.11 -12.39 -3.72
C GLY A 216 5.06 -12.32 -2.53
N GLY A 217 5.23 -11.11 -1.97
CA GLY A 217 6.18 -10.77 -0.92
C GLY A 217 6.44 -11.89 0.11
N ASP A 218 7.64 -12.46 0.00
CA ASP A 218 8.15 -13.70 0.61
C ASP A 218 7.33 -14.97 0.30
N LYS A 219 7.68 -15.60 -0.83
CA LYS A 219 7.51 -17.05 -1.00
C LYS A 219 8.35 -17.77 0.07
N GLY A 220 7.78 -17.94 1.26
CA GLY A 220 8.24 -18.89 2.26
C GLY A 220 9.55 -18.53 2.95
N GLY A 221 9.45 -17.82 4.07
CA GLY A 221 10.25 -18.23 5.22
C GLY A 221 9.84 -19.65 5.61
N LYS A 222 10.41 -20.66 4.95
CA LYS A 222 10.48 -22.01 5.50
C LYS A 222 11.18 -21.85 6.85
N LYS A 223 10.41 -21.96 7.93
CA LYS A 223 10.98 -22.40 9.19
C LYS A 223 11.42 -23.85 8.94
N GLU A 224 12.72 -24.04 8.80
CA GLU A 224 13.36 -25.32 9.11
C GLU A 224 13.08 -25.69 10.58
#